data_AF-A0A7T6YZJ5-F1
#
_entry.id   AF-A0A7T6YZJ5-F1
#
_cell.length_a   1.000
_cell.length_b   1.000
_cell.length_c   1.000
_cell.angle_alpha   90.00
_cell.angle_beta   90.00
_cell.angle_gamma   90.00
#
_symmetry.space_group_name_H-M   'P 1'
#
loop_
_entity.id
_entity.type
_entity.pdbx_description
1 polymer ?
#
loop_
_entity_poly.entity_id
_entity_poly.type
_entity_poly.pdbx_seq_one_letter_code
_entity_poly.pdbx_strand_id
1 'polypeptide(L)' 'MSEYKEISDQLEAAKNQRDFTAVVALSNKLKQLTPARPADMPTDDLEAAKQQAAEVGDFAEVVRLSNALIDRKEAQGDEI' A
#
# COMPACT_ATOMS: atom_id res chain seq x y z
N MET A 1 -15.11 -7.44 -10.81
CA MET A 1 -14.46 -8.02 -9.61
C MET A 1 -13.01 -7.60 -9.67
N SER A 2 -12.52 -6.91 -8.63
CA SER A 2 -11.25 -6.20 -8.65
C SER A 2 -10.08 -7.16 -8.89
N GLU A 3 -9.26 -6.89 -9.91
CA GLU A 3 -8.05 -7.64 -10.31
C GLU A 3 -7.15 -8.00 -9.11
N TYR A 4 -7.12 -7.12 -8.11
CA TYR A 4 -6.47 -7.35 -6.81
C TYR A 4 -6.94 -8.62 -6.08
N LYS A 5 -8.26 -8.87 -6.04
CA LYS A 5 -8.84 -10.03 -5.36
C LYS A 5 -8.41 -11.32 -6.05
N GLU A 6 -8.47 -11.33 -7.38
CA GLU A 6 -8.08 -12.50 -8.17
C GLU A 6 -6.60 -12.86 -7.98
N ILE A 7 -5.71 -11.87 -7.97
CA ILE A 7 -4.26 -12.11 -7.75
C ILE A 7 -3.99 -12.49 -6.28
N SER A 8 -4.79 -12.00 -5.33
CA SER A 8 -4.70 -12.40 -3.92
C SER A 8 -5.12 -13.87 -3.72
N ASP A 9 -6.21 -14.31 -4.35
CA ASP A 9 -6.66 -15.71 -4.35
C ASP A 9 -5.61 -16.61 -5.01
N GLN A 10 -5.03 -16.19 -6.14
CA GLN A 10 -3.92 -16.92 -6.79
C GLN A 10 -2.67 -17.00 -5.91
N LEU A 11 -2.34 -15.93 -5.17
CA LEU A 11 -1.20 -15.94 -4.26
C LEU A 11 -1.41 -16.95 -3.12
N GLU A 12 -2.63 -17.05 -2.58
CA GLU A 12 -2.97 -18.02 -1.55
C GLU A 12 -2.88 -19.45 -2.08
N ALA A 13 -3.41 -19.71 -3.28
CA ALA A 13 -3.26 -20.99 -3.96
C ALA A 13 -1.78 -21.37 -4.19
N ALA A 14 -0.96 -20.42 -4.65
CA ALA A 14 0.48 -20.63 -4.86
C ALA A 14 1.24 -20.93 -3.56
N LYS A 15 0.86 -20.29 -2.44
CA LYS A 15 1.41 -20.60 -1.10
C LYS A 15 1.06 -22.01 -0.66
N ASN A 16 -0.20 -22.43 -0.87
CA ASN A 16 -0.66 -23.78 -0.52
C ASN A 16 0.03 -24.86 -1.35
N GLN A 17 0.33 -24.57 -2.62
CA GLN A 17 1.08 -25.45 -3.52
C GLN A 17 2.61 -25.40 -3.30
N ARG A 18 3.09 -24.52 -2.41
CA ARG A 18 4.53 -24.25 -2.18
C ARG A 18 5.28 -23.86 -3.46
N ASP A 19 4.59 -23.22 -4.40
CA ASP A 19 5.20 -22.65 -5.61
C ASP A 19 5.79 -21.29 -5.28
N PHE A 20 7.03 -21.30 -4.78
CA PHE A 20 7.75 -20.08 -4.39
C PHE A 20 7.96 -19.11 -5.57
N THR A 21 8.06 -19.62 -6.80
CA THR A 21 8.26 -18.78 -7.99
C THR A 21 6.99 -17.98 -8.29
N ALA A 22 5.84 -18.66 -8.29
CA ALA A 22 4.55 -18.02 -8.47
C ALA A 22 4.24 -17.06 -7.31
N VAL A 23 4.56 -17.43 -6.06
CA VAL A 23 4.38 -16.56 -4.89
C VAL A 23 5.13 -15.23 -5.03
N VAL A 24 6.38 -15.25 -5.49
CA VAL A 24 7.17 -14.02 -5.69
C VAL A 24 6.57 -13.17 -6.81
N ALA A 25 6.20 -13.78 -7.94
CA ALA A 25 5.62 -13.07 -9.07
C ALA A 25 4.26 -12.43 -8.72
N LEU A 26 3.38 -13.19 -8.08
CA LEU A 26 2.05 -12.74 -7.65
C LEU A 26 2.14 -11.69 -6.53
N SER A 27 3.09 -11.84 -5.60
CA SER A 27 3.34 -10.82 -4.57
C SER A 27 3.84 -9.51 -5.17
N ASN A 28 4.73 -9.56 -6.18
CA ASN A 28 5.18 -8.36 -6.87
C ASN A 28 4.06 -7.70 -7.69
N LYS A 29 3.23 -8.49 -8.37
CA LYS A 29 2.02 -7.97 -9.04
C LYS A 29 1.07 -7.31 -8.05
N LEU A 30 0.82 -7.94 -6.89
CA LEU A 30 0.00 -7.32 -5.85
C LEU A 30 0.59 -6.00 -5.39
N LYS A 31 1.91 -5.93 -5.16
CA LYS A 31 2.61 -4.67 -4.80
C LYS A 31 2.53 -3.58 -5.88
N GLN A 32 2.36 -3.94 -7.15
CA GLN A 32 2.16 -2.96 -8.22
C GLN A 32 0.71 -2.47 -8.29
N LEU A 33 -0.24 -3.31 -7.85
CA LEU A 33 -1.66 -3.00 -7.82
C LEU A 33 -2.11 -2.33 -6.53
N THR A 34 -1.41 -2.58 -5.41
CA THR A 34 -1.58 -1.78 -4.21
C THR A 34 -0.67 -0.57 -4.27
N PRO A 35 -1.19 0.64 -3.99
CA PRO A 35 -0.32 1.76 -3.70
C PRO A 35 0.60 1.34 -2.56
N ALA A 36 1.90 1.61 -2.71
CA ALA A 36 2.91 1.21 -1.74
C ALA A 36 2.46 1.61 -0.32
N ARG A 37 2.81 0.77 0.65
CA ARG A 37 2.35 0.98 2.02
C ARG A 37 2.88 2.34 2.51
N PRO A 38 2.00 3.20 3.03
CA PRO A 38 2.39 4.52 3.50
C PRO A 38 3.53 4.46 4.53
N ALA A 39 3.51 3.43 5.38
CA ALA A 39 4.52 3.20 6.39
C ALA A 39 5.95 3.01 5.83
N ASP A 40 6.07 2.50 4.60
CA ASP A 40 7.34 2.25 3.91
C ASP A 40 7.83 3.48 3.11
N MET A 41 7.04 4.56 3.03
CA MET A 41 7.37 5.79 2.30
C MET A 41 8.03 6.85 3.20
N PRO A 42 8.98 7.64 2.68
CA PRO A 42 9.40 8.89 3.31
C PRO A 42 8.22 9.84 3.58
N THR A 43 8.36 10.71 4.58
CA THR A 43 7.29 11.68 4.91
C THR A 43 6.98 12.60 3.72
N ASP A 44 8.00 13.06 2.99
CA ASP A 44 7.83 13.86 1.77
C ASP A 44 7.05 13.12 0.67
N ASP A 45 7.36 11.85 0.42
CA ASP A 45 6.63 11.01 -0.55
C ASP A 45 5.18 10.79 -0.13
N LEU A 46 4.90 10.66 1.16
CA LEU A 46 3.53 10.56 1.69
C LEU A 46 2.72 11.83 1.46
N GLU A 47 3.33 13.00 1.66
CA GLU A 47 2.67 14.28 1.40
C GLU A 47 2.41 14.48 -0.09
N ALA A 48 3.37 14.12 -0.95
CA ALA A 48 3.22 14.16 -2.39
C ALA A 48 2.13 13.19 -2.89
N ALA A 49 2.10 11.95 -2.36
CA ALA A 49 1.07 10.98 -2.67
C ALA A 49 -0.32 11.44 -2.21
N LYS A 50 -0.40 12.08 -1.03
CA LYS A 50 -1.67 12.64 -0.50
C LYS A 50 -2.18 13.76 -1.39
N GLN A 51 -1.30 14.65 -1.86
CA GLN A 51 -1.67 15.71 -2.81
C GLN A 51 -2.16 15.12 -4.12
N GLN A 52 -1.44 14.17 -4.71
CA GLN A 52 -1.88 13.50 -5.93
C GLN A 52 -3.24 12.80 -5.76
N ALA A 53 -3.45 12.10 -4.65
CA ALA A 53 -4.73 11.48 -4.32
C ALA A 53 -5.87 12.52 -4.21
N ALA A 54 -5.58 13.70 -3.65
CA ALA A 54 -6.55 14.80 -3.58
C ALA A 54 -6.84 15.40 -4.96
N GLU A 55 -5.83 15.52 -5.83
CA GLU A 55 -5.98 16.01 -7.21
C GLU A 55 -6.83 15.09 -8.09
N VAL A 56 -6.73 13.78 -7.91
CA VAL A 56 -7.57 12.79 -8.62
C VAL A 56 -8.92 12.54 -7.93
N GLY A 57 -9.17 13.17 -6.77
CA GLY A 57 -10.41 13.03 -6.01
C GLY A 57 -10.57 11.70 -5.25
N ASP A 58 -9.47 10.97 -5.02
CA ASP A 58 -9.47 9.72 -4.23
C ASP A 58 -9.39 10.03 -2.73
N PHE A 59 -10.52 10.46 -2.16
CA PHE A 59 -10.61 10.82 -0.74
C PHE A 59 -10.30 9.66 0.21
N ALA A 60 -10.55 8.41 -0.20
CA ALA A 60 -10.24 7.24 0.62
C ALA A 60 -8.72 7.10 0.78
N GLU A 61 -7.97 7.30 -0.31
CA GLU A 61 -6.52 7.27 -0.29
C GLU A 61 -5.93 8.49 0.45
N VAL A 62 -6.54 9.68 0.31
CA VAL A 62 -6.16 10.88 1.09
C VAL A 62 -6.26 10.64 2.60
N VAL A 63 -7.34 10.02 3.07
CA VAL A 63 -7.53 9.67 4.48
C VAL A 63 -6.50 8.64 4.92
N ARG A 64 -6.26 7.61 4.11
CA ARG A 64 -5.26 6.56 4.40
C ARG A 64 -3.85 7.15 4.56
N LEU A 65 -3.45 8.01 3.63
CA LEU A 65 -2.14 8.68 3.64
C LEU A 65 -2.04 9.71 4.76
N SER A 66 -3.14 10.40 5.10
CA SER A 66 -3.17 11.32 6.24
C SER A 66 -2.99 10.61 7.58
N ASN A 67 -3.66 9.47 7.79
CA ASN A 67 -3.47 8.66 8.99
C ASN A 67 -2.03 8.16 9.10
N ALA A 68 -1.44 7.70 8.00
CA ALA A 68 -0.05 7.27 7.99
C ALA A 68 0.95 8.40 8.31
N LEU A 69 0.67 9.64 7.87
CA LEU A 69 1.46 10.81 8.25
C LEU A 69 1.34 11.12 9.74
N ILE A 70 0.15 10.97 10.33
CA ILE A 70 -0.09 11.13 11.77
C ILE A 70 0.66 10.05 12.53
N ASP A 71 0.48 8.77 12.20
CA ASP A 71 1.18 7.63 12.82
C ASP A 71 2.70 7.82 12.75
N ARG A 72 3.22 8.36 11.65
CA ARG A 72 4.66 8.61 11.47
C ARG A 72 5.17 9.78 12.31
N LYS A 73 4.38 10.85 12.47
CA LYS A 73 4.72 11.96 13.38
C LYS A 73 4.69 11.51 14.84
N GLU A 74 3.70 10.72 15.22
CA GLU A 74 3.61 10.11 16.56
C GLU A 74 4.77 9.13 16.81
N ALA A 75 5.13 8.29 15.83
CA ALA A 75 6.24 7.35 15.93
C ALA A 75 7.63 8.01 15.93
N GLN A 76 7.78 9.19 15.31
CA GLN A 76 9.02 9.95 15.31
C GLN A 76 9.23 10.77 16.59
N GLY A 77 8.23 10.82 17.49
CA GLY A 77 8.37 11.47 18.78
C GLY A 77 8.52 12.99 18.69
N ASP A 78 7.74 13.63 17.81
CA ASP A 78 7.50 15.07 17.95
C ASP A 78 6.59 15.25 19.19
N GLU A 79 7.21 15.27 20.37
CA GLU A 79 6.58 15.68 21.62
C GLU A 79 5.96 17.07 21.41
N ILE A 80 4.63 17.14 21.43
CA ILE A 80 3.86 18.39 21.60
C ILE A 80 4.22 19.08 22.91
#